data_AF-A0A2P6M912-F1
#
_entry.id   AF-A0A2P6M912-F1
#
_cell.length_a   1.000
_cell.length_b   1.000
_cell.length_c   1.000
_cell.angle_alpha   90.00
_cell.angle_beta   90.00
_cell.angle_gamma   90.00
#
_symmetry.space_group_name_H-M   'P 1'
#
loop_
_entity.id
_entity.type
_entity.pdbx_description
1 polymer ?
#
loop_
_entity_poly.entity_id
_entity_poly.type
_entity_poly.pdbx_seq_one_letter_code
_entity_poly.pdbx_strand_id
1 'polypeptide(L)' 'MCTACHGEDGTSRTAGTPHLGGQDRLYLERALADYRSGKRQHVPMTSLANALQPADIEALAAWYSARPGFAGSVP' A
#
# COMPACT_ATOMS: atom_id res chain seq x y z
N MET A 1 3.25 -10.36 -3.78
CA MET A 1 3.68 -10.21 -2.38
C MET A 1 3.14 -8.91 -1.73
N CYS A 2 1.87 -8.56 -1.99
CA CYS A 2 1.20 -7.39 -1.37
C CYS A 2 -0.25 -7.78 -1.05
N THR A 3 -0.87 -8.46 -2.01
CA THR A 3 -2.22 -9.07 -1.94
C THR A 3 -2.41 -10.06 -0.80
N ALA A 4 -1.34 -10.72 -0.34
CA ALA A 4 -1.39 -11.69 0.76
C ALA A 4 -1.91 -11.09 2.07
N CYS A 5 -1.68 -9.79 2.29
CA CYS A 5 -2.20 -9.07 3.45
C CYS A 5 -3.24 -8.03 3.04
N HIS A 6 -3.01 -7.32 1.94
CA HIS A 6 -3.82 -6.17 1.54
C HIS A 6 -5.00 -6.51 0.61
N GLY A 7 -5.19 -7.78 0.23
CA GLY A 7 -6.24 -8.19 -0.70
C GLY A 7 -5.86 -8.02 -2.17
N GLU A 8 -6.56 -8.73 -3.06
CA GLU A 8 -6.27 -8.76 -4.51
C GLU A 8 -6.54 -7.43 -5.21
N ASP A 9 -7.46 -6.64 -4.70
CA ASP A 9 -7.85 -5.32 -5.17
C ASP A 9 -7.36 -4.19 -4.23
N GLY A 10 -6.59 -4.55 -3.19
CA GLY A 10 -6.26 -3.64 -2.11
C GLY A 10 -7.36 -3.53 -1.04
N THR A 11 -8.37 -4.39 -1.08
CA THR A 11 -9.36 -4.53 0.00
C THR A 11 -8.91 -5.63 0.97
N SER A 12 -8.20 -5.24 2.02
CA SER A 12 -7.79 -6.14 3.11
C SER A 12 -8.99 -6.87 3.72
N ARG A 13 -8.83 -8.18 3.96
CA ARG A 13 -9.76 -9.02 4.75
C ARG A 13 -9.23 -9.33 6.15
N THR A 14 -8.04 -8.82 6.48
CA THR A 14 -7.34 -9.12 7.73
C THR A 14 -7.44 -7.92 8.68
N ALA A 15 -7.95 -8.16 9.88
CA ALA A 15 -8.04 -7.13 10.91
C ALA A 15 -6.66 -6.50 11.19
N GLY A 16 -6.62 -5.18 11.30
CA GLY A 16 -5.38 -4.42 11.51
C GLY A 16 -4.51 -4.23 10.25
N THR A 17 -4.87 -4.83 9.11
CA THR A 17 -4.20 -4.57 7.83
C THR A 17 -4.99 -3.55 7.01
N PRO A 18 -4.37 -2.42 6.59
CA PRO A 18 -5.08 -1.34 5.92
C PRO A 18 -5.47 -1.69 4.48
N HIS A 19 -6.56 -1.07 4.02
CA HIS A 19 -6.94 -1.05 2.61
C HIS A 19 -5.99 -0.14 1.81
N LEU A 20 -5.55 -0.62 0.65
CA LEU A 20 -4.72 0.13 -0.29
C LEU A 20 -5.51 0.59 -1.52
N GLY A 21 -6.57 -0.14 -1.89
CA GLY A 21 -7.38 0.17 -3.05
C GLY A 21 -7.98 1.57 -2.93
N GLY A 22 -7.95 2.34 -4.01
CA GLY A 22 -8.49 3.71 -4.13
C GLY A 22 -7.96 4.69 -3.09
N GLN A 23 -6.82 4.39 -2.47
CA GLN A 23 -6.10 5.35 -1.66
C GLN A 23 -5.38 6.35 -2.55
N ASP A 24 -5.14 7.56 -2.03
CA ASP A 24 -4.40 8.59 -2.77
C ASP A 24 -3.01 8.08 -3.21
N ARG A 25 -2.67 8.34 -4.47
CA ARG A 25 -1.41 7.86 -5.07
C ARG A 25 -0.20 8.43 -4.33
N LEU A 26 -0.20 9.73 -4.04
CA LEU A 26 0.93 10.39 -3.37
C LEU A 26 1.07 9.89 -1.94
N TYR A 27 -0.04 9.60 -1.26
CA TYR A 27 -0.02 8.97 0.05
C TYR A 27 0.65 7.58 -0.01
N LEU A 28 0.30 6.74 -0.98
CA LEU A 28 0.88 5.41 -1.14
C LEU A 28 2.39 5.49 -1.43
N GLU A 29 2.80 6.36 -2.36
CA GLU A 29 4.22 6.60 -2.67
C GLU A 29 4.98 7.05 -1.41
N ARG A 30 4.42 8.03 -0.69
CA ARG A 30 5.02 8.57 0.54
C ARG A 30 5.13 7.51 1.63
N ALA A 31 4.08 6.72 1.86
CA ALA A 31 4.06 5.69 2.88
C ALA A 31 5.12 4.61 2.62
N LEU A 32 5.22 4.11 1.39
CA LEU A 32 6.24 3.13 1.00
C LEU A 32 7.65 3.70 1.12
N ALA A 33 7.86 4.94 0.69
CA ALA A 33 9.15 5.62 0.84
C ALA A 33 9.54 5.82 2.32
N ASP A 34 8.57 6.21 3.17
CA ASP A 34 8.80 6.40 4.61
C ASP A 34 9.08 5.07 5.32
N TYR A 35 8.45 3.96 4.89
CA TYR A 35 8.78 2.61 5.38
C TYR A 35 10.21 2.20 4.99
N ARG A 36 10.59 2.43 3.73
CA ARG A 36 11.92 2.11 3.20
C ARG A 36 13.02 2.96 3.86
N SER A 37 12.74 4.23 4.17
CA SER A 37 13.70 5.10 4.85
C SER A 37 13.71 4.94 6.37
N GLY A 38 12.84 4.10 6.93
CA GLY A 38 12.67 3.94 8.38
C GLY A 38 11.99 5.09 9.11
N LYS A 39 11.45 6.10 8.40
CA LYS A 39 10.65 7.19 8.97
C LYS A 39 9.32 6.69 9.53
N ARG A 40 8.75 5.69 8.86
CA ARG A 40 7.59 4.94 9.33
C ARG A 40 8.04 3.53 9.67
N GLN A 41 7.75 3.08 10.88
CA GLN A 41 8.23 1.79 11.38
C GLN A 41 7.08 0.80 11.50
N HIS A 42 7.19 -0.32 10.79
CA HIS A 42 6.34 -1.49 10.97
C HIS A 42 7.08 -2.69 10.39
N VAL A 43 7.56 -3.60 11.25
CA VAL A 43 8.55 -4.63 10.88
C VAL A 43 8.21 -5.36 9.56
N PRO A 44 6.97 -5.84 9.33
CA PRO A 44 6.59 -6.44 8.05
C PRO A 44 6.73 -5.50 6.86
N MET A 45 6.20 -4.27 6.98
CA MET A 45 6.18 -3.32 5.86
C MET A 45 7.54 -2.71 5.58
N THR A 46 8.35 -2.46 6.59
CA THR A 46 9.73 -2.00 6.43
C THR A 46 10.56 -3.05 5.70
N SER A 47 10.43 -4.33 6.06
CA SER A 47 11.13 -5.43 5.38
C SER A 47 10.73 -5.53 3.90
N LEU A 48 9.43 -5.43 3.61
CA LEU A 48 8.92 -5.44 2.24
C LEU A 48 9.35 -4.20 1.44
N ALA A 49 9.24 -3.01 2.03
CA ALA A 49 9.58 -1.75 1.37
C ALA A 49 11.08 -1.64 1.05
N ASN A 50 11.94 -2.26 1.85
CA ASN A 50 13.37 -2.32 1.59
C ASN A 50 13.74 -3.13 0.33
N ALA A 51 12.89 -4.06 -0.09
CA ALA A 51 13.08 -4.82 -1.31
C ALA A 51 12.61 -4.07 -2.58
N LEU A 52 11.91 -2.95 -2.43
CA LEU A 52 11.36 -2.18 -3.55
C LEU A 52 12.35 -1.16 -4.09
N GLN A 53 12.39 -1.03 -5.41
CA GLN A 53 13.04 0.09 -6.09
C GLN A 53 12.08 1.29 -6.18
N PRO A 54 12.59 2.51 -6.40
CA PRO A 54 11.74 3.69 -6.58
C PRO A 54 10.65 3.51 -7.65
N ALA A 55 10.99 2.88 -8.77
CA ALA A 55 10.04 2.57 -9.83
C ALA A 55 8.93 1.60 -9.38
N ASP A 56 9.24 0.64 -8.51
CA ASP A 56 8.23 -0.28 -7.96
C ASP A 56 7.26 0.47 -7.05
N ILE A 57 7.77 1.42 -6.25
CA ILE A 57 6.93 2.25 -5.36
C ILE A 57 5.92 3.06 -6.18
N GLU A 58 6.37 3.73 -7.24
CA GLU A 58 5.50 4.49 -8.14
C GLU A 58 4.49 3.58 -8.84
N ALA A 59 4.93 2.43 -9.36
CA ALA A 59 4.05 1.48 -10.04
C ALA A 59 2.97 0.90 -9.12
N LEU A 60 3.35 0.52 -7.89
CA LEU A 60 2.41 -0.01 -6.89
C LEU A 60 1.41 1.07 -6.47
N ALA A 61 1.87 2.29 -6.21
CA ALA A 61 0.99 3.39 -5.82
C ALA A 61 -0.01 3.75 -6.94
N ALA A 62 0.45 3.84 -8.18
CA ALA A 62 -0.42 4.05 -9.34
C ALA A 62 -1.43 2.90 -9.50
N TRP A 63 -0.99 1.66 -9.32
CA TRP A 63 -1.86 0.49 -9.48
C TRP A 63 -2.97 0.41 -8.41
N TYR A 64 -2.63 0.61 -7.14
CA TYR A 64 -3.56 0.54 -6.01
C TYR A 64 -4.52 1.74 -5.96
N SER A 65 -4.03 2.95 -6.27
CA SER A 65 -4.88 4.16 -6.34
C SER A 65 -5.96 4.08 -7.42
N ALA A 66 -5.71 3.32 -8.50
CA ALA A 66 -6.67 3.10 -9.58
C ALA A 66 -7.69 1.98 -9.28
N ARG A 67 -7.57 1.25 -8.16
CA ARG A 67 -8.56 0.23 -7.76
C ARG A 67 -9.78 0.90 -7.12
N PRO A 68 -10.97 0.28 -7.17
CA PRO A 68 -12.10 0.69 -6.35
C PRO A 68 -11.66 0.64 -4.88
N GLY A 69 -11.56 1.79 -4.25
CA GLY A 69 -11.16 1.85 -2.84
C GLY A 69 -12.30 1.74 -1.89
N PHE A 70 -11.97 1.73 -0.60
CA PHE A 70 -12.95 1.97 0.46
C PHE A 70 -13.70 3.31 0.26
N ALA A 71 -13.07 4.29 -0.42
CA ALA A 71 -13.71 5.53 -0.86
C ALA A 71 -14.83 5.33 -1.91
N GLY A 72 -14.95 4.14 -2.50
CA GLY A 72 -16.03 3.74 -3.42
C GLY A 72 -16.98 2.69 -2.84
N SER A 73 -16.88 2.34 -1.55
CA SER A 73 -17.72 1.31 -0.91
C SER A 73 -18.49 1.81 0.31
N VAL A 74 -18.75 3.11 0.43
CA VAL A 74 -19.73 3.64 1.38
C VAL A 74 -21.07 3.80 0.62
N PRO A 75 -22.11 2.98 0.89
CA PRO A 75 -23.48 3.41 0.63
C PRO A 75 -23.87 4.58 1.53
#